data_AF-A0A959LMP4-F1
#
_entry.id   AF-A0A959LMP4-F1
#
_cell.length_a   1.000
_cell.length_b   1.000
_cell.length_c   1.000
_cell.angle_alpha   90.00
_cell.angle_beta   90.00
_cell.angle_gamma   90.00
#
_symmetry.space_group_name_H-M   'P 1'
#
loop_
_entity.id
_entity.type
_entity.pdbx_description
1 polymer ?
#
loop_
_entity_poly.entity_id
_entity_poly.type
_entity_poly.pdbx_seq_one_letter_code
_entity_poly.pdbx_strand_id
1 'polypeptide(L)'
;MLILKWIIIILAVLNFGFMTFDGSRALIIGDYVRPKTGEHAGQLGPWSKVATAVGIDPEGTLMKTIFLLWGALGLILTTCFAMGVAGVEKYLLILNVCTLWYLVPGTISGIIVAILLYIYMRKTS
;
A
#
# COMPACT_ATOMS: atom_id res chain seq x y z
N MET A 1 10.91 19.55 -9.36
CA MET A 1 9.61 18.91 -9.04
C MET A 1 9.39 17.59 -9.77
N LEU A 2 9.89 17.45 -11.01
CA LEU A 2 9.76 16.21 -11.79
C LEU A 2 10.37 14.97 -11.10
N ILE A 3 11.59 15.07 -10.57
CA ILE A 3 12.27 13.98 -9.86
C ILE A 3 11.43 13.51 -8.65
N LEU A 4 10.96 14.45 -7.84
CA LEU A 4 10.12 14.16 -6.67
C LEU A 4 8.84 13.42 -7.06
N LYS A 5 8.16 13.88 -8.12
CA LYS A 5 6.95 13.24 -8.66
C LYS A 5 7.22 11.79 -9.07
N TRP A 6 8.33 11.53 -9.77
CA TRP A 6 8.69 10.16 -10.18
C TRP A 6 9.04 9.26 -9.00
N ILE A 7 9.74 9.76 -7.98
CA ILE A 7 10.03 8.99 -6.77
C ILE A 7 8.72 8.57 -6.08
N ILE A 8 7.77 9.51 -5.92
CA ILE A 8 6.44 9.23 -5.36
C ILE A 8 5.73 8.14 -6.17
N ILE A 9 5.70 8.28 -7.50
CA ILE A 9 5.03 7.32 -8.39
C ILE A 9 5.65 5.92 -8.25
N ILE A 10 6.98 5.81 -8.31
CA ILE A 10 7.67 4.51 -8.25
C ILE A 10 7.38 3.82 -6.90
N LEU A 11 7.52 4.55 -5.79
CA LEU A 11 7.26 3.99 -4.45
C LEU A 11 5.80 3.59 -4.26
N ALA A 12 4.87 4.42 -4.74
CA ALA A 12 3.44 4.12 -4.66
C ALA A 12 3.07 2.90 -5.53
N VAL A 13 3.60 2.80 -6.77
CA VAL A 13 3.38 1.65 -7.65
C VAL A 13 3.96 0.37 -7.04
N LEU A 14 5.16 0.41 -6.47
CA LEU A 14 5.75 -0.78 -5.83
C LEU A 14 4.91 -1.23 -4.64
N ASN A 15 4.46 -0.31 -3.79
CA ASN A 15 3.67 -0.63 -2.61
C ASN A 15 2.27 -1.13 -2.96
N PHE A 16 1.50 -0.33 -3.68
CA PHE A 16 0.11 -0.67 -4.05
C PHE A 16 0.05 -1.78 -5.10
N GLY A 17 1.04 -1.87 -5.98
CA GLY A 17 1.18 -2.97 -6.93
C GLY A 17 1.44 -4.30 -6.22
N PHE A 18 2.35 -4.32 -5.24
CA PHE A 18 2.58 -5.51 -4.43
C PHE A 18 1.34 -5.90 -3.61
N MET A 19 0.65 -4.94 -2.99
CA MET A 19 -0.61 -5.20 -2.26
C MET A 19 -1.72 -5.76 -3.16
N THR A 20 -1.87 -5.21 -4.37
CA THR A 20 -2.83 -5.70 -5.38
C THR A 20 -2.50 -7.12 -5.80
N PHE A 21 -1.22 -7.38 -6.09
CA PHE A 21 -0.74 -8.70 -6.48
C PHE A 21 -0.95 -9.73 -5.36
N ASP A 22 -0.53 -9.39 -4.14
CA ASP A 22 -0.59 -10.28 -2.98
C ASP A 22 -2.04 -10.58 -2.58
N GLY A 23 -2.92 -9.57 -2.58
CA GLY A 23 -4.37 -9.76 -2.38
C GLY A 23 -5.03 -10.61 -3.48
N SER A 24 -4.70 -10.35 -4.75
CA SER A 24 -5.18 -11.17 -5.89
C SER A 24 -4.73 -12.62 -5.76
N ARG A 25 -3.45 -12.83 -5.45
CA ARG A 25 -2.88 -14.16 -5.23
C ARG A 25 -3.59 -14.87 -4.08
N ALA A 26 -3.84 -14.18 -2.97
CA ALA A 26 -4.48 -14.76 -1.80
C ALA A 26 -5.94 -15.16 -2.07
N LEU A 27 -6.64 -14.46 -2.96
CA LEU A 27 -7.98 -14.85 -3.42
C LEU A 27 -7.96 -16.04 -4.39
N ILE A 28 -6.97 -16.12 -5.30
CA ILE A 28 -6.91 -17.15 -6.34
C ILE A 28 -6.26 -18.44 -5.83
N ILE A 29 -5.13 -18.33 -5.14
CA ILE A 29 -4.31 -19.45 -4.65
C ILE A 29 -4.72 -19.85 -3.21
N GLY A 30 -5.39 -18.95 -2.49
CA GLY A 30 -5.80 -19.18 -1.11
C GLY A 30 -4.80 -18.66 -0.06
N ASP A 31 -3.61 -18.20 -0.47
CA ASP A 31 -2.54 -17.80 0.45
C ASP A 31 -1.81 -16.51 0.00
N TYR A 32 -1.30 -15.76 0.98
CA TYR A 32 -0.43 -14.61 0.79
C TYR A 32 1.02 -15.03 0.51
N VAL A 33 1.84 -14.09 0.06
CA VAL A 33 3.29 -14.27 0.00
C VAL A 33 3.85 -14.31 1.43
N ARG A 34 4.49 -15.41 1.79
CA ARG A 34 5.12 -15.60 3.11
C ARG A 34 6.60 -15.99 2.96
N PRO A 35 7.47 -15.64 3.93
CA PRO A 35 8.82 -16.17 3.97
C PRO A 35 8.79 -17.69 4.04
N LYS A 36 9.60 -18.37 3.21
CA LYS A 36 9.69 -19.84 3.21
C LYS A 36 10.70 -20.39 4.20
N THR A 37 11.64 -19.55 4.65
CA THR A 37 12.79 -19.93 5.48
C THR A 37 13.10 -18.83 6.50
N GLY A 38 13.80 -19.18 7.58
CA GLY A 38 14.21 -18.26 8.64
C GLY A 38 13.21 -18.18 9.80
N GLU A 39 13.47 -17.28 10.75
CA GLU A 39 12.71 -17.13 12.00
C GLU A 39 11.21 -16.78 11.78
N HIS A 40 10.89 -16.11 10.67
CA HIS A 40 9.52 -15.74 10.30
C HIS A 40 8.91 -16.64 9.21
N ALA A 41 9.43 -17.85 9.01
CA ALA A 41 8.91 -18.77 8.01
C ALA A 41 7.42 -19.10 8.24
N GLY A 42 6.62 -19.04 7.18
CA GLY A 42 5.18 -19.32 7.20
C GLY A 42 4.32 -18.26 7.90
N GLN A 43 4.92 -17.22 8.49
CA GLN A 43 4.19 -16.16 9.19
C GLN A 43 3.64 -15.14 8.19
N LEU A 44 2.44 -14.62 8.50
CA LEU A 44 1.93 -13.41 7.86
C LEU A 44 2.70 -12.19 8.35
N GLY A 45 2.64 -11.11 7.56
CA GLY A 45 3.24 -9.84 7.95
C GLY A 45 2.62 -9.28 9.24
N PRO A 46 3.26 -8.27 9.88
CA PRO A 46 2.78 -7.66 11.13
C PRO A 46 1.33 -7.15 11.08
N TRP A 47 0.84 -6.80 9.88
CA TRP A 47 -0.53 -6.40 9.61
C TRP A 47 -1.57 -7.44 10.09
N SER A 48 -1.23 -8.73 10.10
CA SER A 48 -2.12 -9.80 10.56
C SER A 48 -2.50 -9.64 12.02
N LYS A 49 -1.57 -9.19 12.87
CA LYS A 49 -1.84 -8.89 14.28
C LYS A 49 -2.85 -7.75 14.43
N VAL A 50 -2.77 -6.74 13.57
CA VAL A 50 -3.71 -5.62 13.56
C VAL A 50 -5.09 -6.09 13.14
N ALA A 51 -5.18 -6.88 12.08
CA ALA A 51 -6.45 -7.47 11.62
C ALA A 51 -7.09 -8.33 12.71
N THR A 52 -6.33 -9.24 13.32
CA THR A 52 -6.83 -10.07 14.44
C THR A 52 -7.28 -9.23 15.63
N ALA A 53 -6.54 -8.17 15.98
CA ALA A 53 -6.90 -7.29 17.10
C ALA A 53 -8.24 -6.56 16.90
N VAL A 54 -8.63 -6.31 15.65
CA VAL A 54 -9.94 -5.71 15.31
C VAL A 54 -11.00 -6.76 14.95
N GLY A 55 -10.72 -8.05 15.20
CA GLY A 55 -11.66 -9.15 14.96
C GLY A 55 -11.81 -9.60 13.51
N ILE A 56 -10.88 -9.21 12.63
CA ILE A 56 -10.84 -9.65 11.23
C ILE A 56 -9.90 -10.85 11.13
N ASP A 57 -10.39 -11.94 10.54
CA ASP A 57 -9.56 -13.09 10.16
C ASP A 57 -8.56 -12.66 9.07
N PRO A 58 -7.23 -12.66 9.35
CA PRO A 58 -6.21 -12.23 8.40
C PRO A 58 -6.17 -13.09 7.14
N GLU A 59 -6.58 -14.36 7.21
CA GLU A 59 -6.56 -15.29 6.07
C GLU A 59 -7.93 -15.39 5.39
N GLY A 60 -8.95 -14.78 5.97
CA GLY A 60 -10.32 -14.77 5.48
C GLY A 60 -10.48 -13.99 4.18
N THR A 61 -11.50 -14.36 3.41
CA THR A 61 -11.83 -13.71 2.12
C THR A 61 -12.00 -12.19 2.27
N LEU A 62 -12.60 -11.73 3.37
CA LEU A 62 -12.78 -10.31 3.66
C LEU A 62 -11.45 -9.56 3.62
N MET A 63 -10.43 -10.05 4.32
CA MET A 63 -9.13 -9.39 4.41
C MET A 63 -8.39 -9.39 3.06
N LYS A 64 -8.49 -10.50 2.32
CA LYS A 64 -7.95 -10.65 0.97
C LYS A 64 -8.58 -9.65 0.00
N THR A 65 -9.90 -9.47 0.08
CA THR A 65 -10.61 -8.45 -0.70
C THR A 65 -10.23 -7.04 -0.29
N ILE A 66 -10.08 -6.75 1.01
CA ILE A 66 -9.62 -5.43 1.49
C ILE A 66 -8.26 -5.10 0.86
N PHE A 67 -7.29 -6.02 0.91
CA PHE A 67 -5.98 -5.82 0.28
C PHE A 67 -6.08 -5.50 -1.20
N LEU A 68 -6.84 -6.31 -1.94
CA LEU A 68 -6.98 -6.14 -3.37
C LEU A 68 -7.56 -4.77 -3.71
N LEU A 69 -8.66 -4.39 -3.06
CA LEU A 69 -9.33 -3.11 -3.32
C LEU A 69 -8.47 -1.93 -2.90
N TRP A 70 -7.73 -2.05 -1.80
CA TRP A 70 -6.84 -1.01 -1.31
C TRP A 70 -5.65 -0.76 -2.24
N GLY A 71 -5.02 -1.85 -2.70
CA GLY A 71 -3.97 -1.80 -3.71
C GLY A 71 -4.49 -1.22 -5.03
N ALA A 72 -5.65 -1.67 -5.52
CA ALA A 72 -6.23 -1.19 -6.76
C ALA A 72 -6.57 0.32 -6.68
N LEU A 73 -7.19 0.76 -5.57
CA LEU A 73 -7.49 2.18 -5.34
C LEU A 73 -6.21 3.02 -5.30
N GLY A 74 -5.15 2.51 -4.67
CA GLY A 74 -3.86 3.20 -4.62
C GLY A 74 -3.20 3.32 -6.00
N LEU A 75 -3.30 2.29 -6.83
CA LEU A 75 -2.84 2.35 -8.23
C LEU A 75 -3.64 3.38 -9.04
N ILE A 76 -4.97 3.41 -8.90
CA ILE A 76 -5.83 4.41 -9.57
C ILE A 76 -5.41 5.83 -9.18
N LEU A 77 -5.27 6.11 -7.88
CA LEU A 77 -4.84 7.44 -7.40
C LEU A 77 -3.42 7.78 -7.87
N THR A 78 -2.53 6.80 -7.92
CA THR A 78 -1.16 7.00 -8.42
C THR A 78 -1.16 7.33 -9.92
N THR A 79 -2.01 6.70 -10.71
CA THR A 79 -2.19 7.02 -12.14
C THR A 79 -2.78 8.43 -12.31
N CYS A 80 -3.81 8.79 -11.55
CA CYS A 80 -4.36 10.15 -11.56
C CYS A 80 -3.30 11.21 -11.18
N PHE A 81 -2.45 10.91 -10.19
CA PHE A 81 -1.31 11.75 -9.82
C PHE A 81 -0.26 11.85 -10.95
N ALA A 82 0.05 10.74 -11.61
CA ALA A 82 0.93 10.73 -12.78
C ALA A 82 0.39 11.62 -13.91
N MET A 83 -0.92 11.54 -14.17
CA MET A 83 -1.63 12.35 -15.18
C MET A 83 -1.79 13.83 -14.79
N GLY A 84 -1.52 14.21 -13.53
CA GLY A 84 -1.64 15.59 -13.07
C GLY A 84 -3.08 16.03 -12.78
N VAL A 85 -3.95 15.10 -12.38
CA VAL A 85 -5.33 15.41 -11.97
C VAL A 85 -5.29 16.28 -10.71
N ALA A 86 -5.97 17.42 -10.74
CA ALA A 86 -5.94 18.38 -9.63
C ALA A 86 -6.52 17.80 -8.33
N GLY A 87 -5.81 18.00 -7.21
CA GLY A 87 -6.26 17.65 -5.87
C GLY A 87 -6.08 16.18 -5.49
N VAL A 88 -5.60 15.33 -6.41
CA VAL A 88 -5.37 13.90 -6.17
C VAL A 88 -4.30 13.64 -5.10
N GLU A 89 -3.37 14.57 -4.90
CA GLU A 89 -2.27 14.45 -3.94
C GLU A 89 -2.79 14.24 -2.51
N LYS A 90 -3.89 14.92 -2.16
CA LYS A 90 -4.54 14.81 -0.85
C LYS A 90 -5.09 13.41 -0.60
N TYR A 91 -5.76 12.85 -1.59
CA TYR A 91 -6.33 11.50 -1.50
C TYR A 91 -5.25 10.44 -1.47
N LEU A 92 -4.20 10.60 -2.30
CA LEU A 92 -3.05 9.68 -2.30
C LEU A 92 -2.28 9.74 -0.97
N LEU A 93 -2.16 10.93 -0.36
CA LEU A 93 -1.57 11.11 0.97
C LEU A 93 -2.38 10.38 2.05
N ILE A 94 -3.69 10.63 2.10
CA ILE A 94 -4.59 9.97 3.05
C ILE A 94 -4.48 8.45 2.90
N LEU A 95 -4.54 7.93 1.67
CA LEU A 95 -4.45 6.51 1.43
C LEU A 95 -3.11 5.92 1.89
N ASN A 96 -1.98 6.60 1.64
CA ASN A 96 -0.67 6.14 2.12
C ASN A 96 -0.58 6.10 3.65
N VAL A 97 -1.12 7.11 4.34
CA VAL A 97 -1.20 7.12 5.81
C VAL A 97 -2.08 5.96 6.31
N CYS A 98 -3.22 5.75 5.67
CA CYS A 98 -4.10 4.63 5.98
C CYS A 98 -3.56 3.28 5.49
N THR A 99 -2.38 3.21 4.86
CA THR A 99 -1.70 1.96 4.44
C THR A 99 -0.54 1.59 5.36
N LEU A 100 -0.21 2.43 6.36
CA LEU A 100 0.94 2.21 7.24
C LEU A 100 0.89 0.92 8.07
N TRP A 101 -0.29 0.33 8.20
CA TRP A 101 -0.50 -0.97 8.86
C TRP A 101 -0.01 -2.15 8.00
N TYR A 102 0.24 -1.96 6.70
CA TYR A 102 0.72 -2.99 5.78
C TYR A 102 2.23 -3.15 5.87
N LEU A 103 2.71 -4.41 6.02
CA LEU A 103 4.09 -4.95 5.86
C LEU A 103 5.26 -3.98 6.12
N VAL A 104 6.29 -4.36 6.89
CA VAL A 104 7.42 -3.45 7.22
C VAL A 104 7.99 -2.66 6.02
N PRO A 105 8.21 -3.25 4.82
CA PRO A 105 8.59 -2.47 3.63
C PRO A 105 7.52 -1.47 3.15
N GLY A 106 6.24 -1.85 3.21
CA GLY A 106 5.09 -1.02 2.87
C GLY A 106 4.89 0.16 3.82
N THR A 107 5.12 -0.01 5.13
CA THR A 107 5.13 1.08 6.11
C THR A 107 6.21 2.11 5.78
N ILE A 108 7.44 1.67 5.51
CA ILE A 108 8.55 2.57 5.17
C ILE A 108 8.24 3.32 3.87
N SER A 109 7.79 2.61 2.83
CA SER A 109 7.40 3.22 1.56
C SER A 109 6.27 4.24 1.74
N GLY A 110 5.24 3.90 2.52
CA GLY A 110 4.11 4.77 2.81
C GLY A 110 4.52 6.05 3.55
N ILE A 111 5.42 5.95 4.54
CA ILE A 111 5.97 7.13 5.25
C ILE A 111 6.73 8.04 4.28
N ILE A 112 7.63 7.47 3.46
CA ILE A 112 8.40 8.24 2.50
C ILE A 112 7.46 8.94 1.52
N VAL A 113 6.51 8.21 0.93
CA VAL A 113 5.52 8.78 0.01
C VAL A 113 4.71 9.90 0.67
N ALA A 114 4.27 9.71 1.91
CA ALA A 114 3.52 10.74 2.65
C ALA A 114 4.34 12.03 2.87
N ILE A 115 5.60 11.90 3.28
CA ILE A 115 6.52 13.05 3.44
C ILE A 115 6.73 13.75 2.09
N LEU A 116 7.00 12.99 1.04
CA LEU A 116 7.26 13.54 -0.29
C LEU A 116 6.03 14.24 -0.87
N LEU A 117 4.83 13.68 -0.68
CA LEU A 117 3.56 14.31 -1.07
C LEU A 117 3.31 15.61 -0.31
N TYR A 118 3.55 15.62 1.00
CA TYR A 118 3.44 16.84 1.80
C TYR A 118 4.39 17.95 1.29
N ILE A 119 5.66 17.61 1.03
CA ILE A 119 6.63 18.55 0.45
C ILE A 119 6.21 19.00 -0.95
N TYR A 120 5.68 18.10 -1.78
CA TYR A 120 5.20 18.39 -3.12
C TYR A 120 4.08 19.42 -3.08
N MET A 121 3.07 19.19 -2.26
CA MET A 121 1.89 20.06 -2.10
C MET A 121 2.28 21.46 -1.59
N ARG A 122 3.21 21.55 -0.64
CA ARG A 122 3.71 22.84 -0.11
C ARG A 122 4.45 23.70 -1.14
N LYS A 123 4.96 23.10 -2.21
CA LYS A 123 5.66 23.82 -3.29
C LYS A 123 4.77 24.16 -4.49
N THR A 124 3.56 23.60 -4.54
CA THR A 124 2.58 23.82 -5.63
C THR A 124 1.36 24.63 -5.20
N SER A 125 1.22 24.93 -3.91
CA SER A 125 0.26 25.91 -3.35
C SER A 125 0.89 27.29 -3.32
#